data_AF-A0A2W4NKW0-F1
#
_entry.id   AF-A0A2W4NKW0-F1
#
_cell.length_a   1.000
_cell.length_b   1.000
_cell.length_c   1.000
_cell.angle_alpha   90.00
_cell.angle_beta   90.00
_cell.angle_gamma   90.00
#
_symmetry.space_group_name_H-M   'P 1'
#
loop_
_entity.id
_entity.type
_entity.pdbx_description
1 polymer ?
#
loop_
_entity_poly.entity_id
_entity_poly.type
_entity_poly.pdbx_seq_one_letter_code
_entity_poly.pdbx_strand_id
1 'polypeptide(L)'
;APHISDLRRGFPYPREPRLRYETPWRDIRTQAQAIERLEESRRMCLAFLQTWPNRPHLDVYRDVSERFMEKYGPQNATAAYLAGLMHMDGHLDQFHEVWRQAQQSSQAATGD
;
A
#
# COMPACT_ATOMS: atom_id res chain seq x y z
N ALA A 1 -5.90 3.09 -0.88
CA ALA A 1 -6.47 4.39 -1.29
C ALA A 1 -7.99 4.35 -1.49
N PRO A 2 -8.57 3.53 -2.41
CA PRO A 2 -10.02 3.51 -2.64
C PRO A 2 -10.83 3.11 -1.40
N HIS A 3 -10.44 2.01 -0.74
CA HIS A 3 -11.12 1.53 0.47
C HIS A 3 -11.16 2.54 1.63
N ILE A 4 -10.17 3.42 1.73
CA ILE A 4 -10.12 4.47 2.77
C ILE A 4 -11.17 5.54 2.46
N SER A 5 -11.33 5.87 1.18
CA SER A 5 -12.33 6.81 0.71
C SER A 5 -13.75 6.31 0.98
N ASP A 6 -13.99 5.00 0.85
CA ASP A 6 -15.29 4.38 1.11
C ASP A 6 -15.66 4.45 2.61
N LEU A 7 -14.72 4.09 3.50
CA LEU A 7 -14.90 4.15 4.95
C LEU A 7 -15.30 5.56 5.42
N ARG A 8 -14.66 6.61 4.89
CA ARG A 8 -14.97 8.00 5.27
C ARG A 8 -16.33 8.48 4.79
N ARG A 9 -16.88 7.85 3.76
CA ARG A 9 -18.23 8.09 3.26
C ARG A 9 -19.28 7.20 3.92
N GLY A 10 -18.87 6.39 4.90
CA GLY A 10 -19.76 5.54 5.68
C GLY A 10 -19.94 4.13 5.11
N PHE A 11 -19.20 3.75 4.07
CA PHE A 11 -19.29 2.41 3.51
C PHE A 11 -18.26 1.48 4.17
N PRO A 12 -18.69 0.44 4.90
CA PRO A 12 -17.77 -0.53 5.47
C PRO A 12 -17.03 -1.26 4.35
N TYR A 13 -15.76 -1.56 4.59
CA TYR A 13 -14.95 -2.33 3.64
C TYR A 13 -14.90 -3.80 4.10
N PRO A 14 -15.39 -4.75 3.28
CA PRO A 14 -15.49 -6.15 3.68
C PRO A 14 -14.12 -6.81 3.79
N ARG A 15 -14.06 -7.90 4.57
CA ARG A 15 -12.85 -8.72 4.74
C ARG A 15 -12.30 -9.27 3.42
N GLU A 16 -13.20 -9.66 2.52
CA GLU A 16 -12.88 -10.17 1.19
C GLU A 16 -13.40 -9.18 0.13
N PRO A 17 -12.66 -8.11 -0.15
CA PRO A 17 -13.07 -7.14 -1.15
C PRO A 17 -12.95 -7.73 -2.56
N ARG A 18 -13.87 -7.33 -3.44
CA ARG A 18 -13.74 -7.60 -4.87
C ARG A 18 -12.69 -6.68 -5.49
N LEU A 19 -11.43 -7.09 -5.45
CA LEU A 19 -10.35 -6.47 -6.23
C LEU A 19 -10.54 -6.89 -7.69
N ARG A 20 -10.93 -5.95 -8.56
CA ARG A 20 -11.33 -6.29 -9.94
C ARG A 20 -10.16 -6.33 -10.91
N TYR A 21 -9.13 -5.53 -10.69
CA TYR A 21 -7.97 -5.42 -11.57
C TYR A 21 -6.72 -5.10 -10.76
N GLU A 22 -5.76 -6.01 -10.80
CA GLU A 22 -4.39 -5.78 -10.34
C GLU A 22 -3.47 -5.77 -11.57
N THR A 23 -2.47 -4.88 -11.57
CA THR A 23 -1.44 -4.91 -12.61
C THR A 23 -0.61 -6.19 -12.46
N PRO A 24 -0.48 -7.02 -13.50
CA PRO A 24 0.37 -8.21 -13.43
C PRO A 24 1.84 -7.78 -13.23
N TRP A 25 2.39 -8.01 -12.05
CA TRP A 25 3.75 -7.54 -11.72
C TRP A 25 4.81 -8.11 -12.66
N ARG A 26 4.56 -9.29 -13.25
CA ARG A 26 5.46 -9.95 -14.23
C ARG A 26 5.58 -9.19 -15.55
N ASP A 27 4.71 -8.23 -15.82
CA ASP A 27 4.76 -7.41 -17.04
C ASP A 27 5.66 -6.18 -16.86
N ILE A 28 6.05 -5.86 -15.62
CA ILE A 28 7.01 -4.80 -15.31
C ILE A 28 8.42 -5.37 -15.48
N ARG A 29 9.08 -5.00 -16.56
CA ARG A 29 10.41 -5.53 -16.95
C ARG A 29 11.51 -4.48 -16.94
N THR A 30 11.16 -3.21 -16.77
CA THR A 30 12.10 -2.10 -16.81
C THR A 30 11.91 -1.18 -15.61
N GLN A 31 12.98 -0.49 -15.23
CA GLN A 31 12.93 0.54 -14.19
C GLN A 31 11.92 1.65 -14.54
N ALA A 32 11.89 2.07 -15.81
CA ALA A 32 10.96 3.10 -16.28
C ALA A 32 9.49 2.71 -16.05
N GLN A 33 9.11 1.47 -16.38
CA GLN A 33 7.75 0.96 -16.11
C GLN A 33 7.43 0.93 -14.61
N ALA A 34 8.40 0.55 -13.77
CA ALA A 34 8.21 0.53 -12.32
C ALA A 34 7.98 1.94 -11.77
N ILE A 35 8.79 2.92 -12.19
CA ILE A 35 8.65 4.33 -11.79
C ILE A 35 7.30 4.89 -12.25
N GLU A 36 6.90 4.63 -13.50
CA GLU A 36 5.61 5.09 -14.04
C GLU A 36 4.43 4.59 -13.20
N ARG A 37 4.43 3.30 -12.82
CA ARG A 37 3.39 2.72 -11.96
C ARG A 37 3.40 3.28 -10.55
N LEU A 38 4.58 3.56 -9.98
CA LEU A 38 4.69 4.22 -8.68
C LEU A 38 4.10 5.63 -8.71
N GLU A 39 4.39 6.41 -9.74
CA GLU A 39 3.85 7.77 -9.90
C GLU A 39 2.34 7.76 -10.12
N GLU A 40 1.80 6.82 -10.90
CA GLU A 40 0.36 6.63 -11.03
C GLU A 40 -0.30 6.30 -9.69
N SER A 41 0.24 5.33 -8.96
CA SER A 41 -0.25 4.95 -7.64
C SER A 41 -0.23 6.13 -6.66
N ARG A 42 0.84 6.93 -6.69
CA ARG A 42 0.97 8.14 -5.88
C ARG A 42 -0.10 9.16 -6.22
N ARG A 43 -0.32 9.47 -7.50
CA ARG A 43 -1.38 10.39 -7.94
C ARG A 43 -2.76 9.91 -7.51
N MET A 44 -3.06 8.61 -7.67
CA MET A 44 -4.34 8.04 -7.24
C MET A 44 -4.52 8.18 -5.73
N CYS A 45 -3.49 7.86 -4.93
CA CYS A 45 -3.53 8.02 -3.48
C CYS A 45 -3.86 9.46 -3.09
N LEU A 46 -3.17 10.44 -3.67
CA LEU A 46 -3.40 11.86 -3.40
C LEU A 46 -4.80 12.30 -3.83
N ALA A 47 -5.27 11.89 -5.01
CA ALA A 47 -6.62 12.20 -5.47
C ALA A 47 -7.69 11.64 -4.51
N PHE A 48 -7.54 10.40 -4.03
CA PHE A 48 -8.48 9.83 -3.06
C PHE A 48 -8.51 10.61 -1.73
N LEU A 49 -7.36 11.11 -1.27
CA LEU A 49 -7.33 11.97 -0.08
C LEU A 49 -8.09 13.28 -0.30
N GLN A 50 -7.96 13.89 -1.47
CA GLN A 50 -8.71 15.11 -1.82
C GLN A 50 -10.22 14.88 -1.89
N THR A 51 -10.66 13.64 -2.11
CA THR A 51 -12.10 13.32 -2.13
C THR A 51 -12.72 13.10 -0.74
N TRP A 52 -11.95 13.31 0.34
CA TRP A 52 -12.45 13.16 1.70
C TRP A 52 -13.46 14.26 2.03
N PRO A 53 -14.63 13.92 2.62
CA PRO A 53 -15.59 14.93 3.03
C PRO A 53 -15.02 15.75 4.20
N ASN A 54 -15.40 17.03 4.26
CA ASN A 54 -15.03 17.93 5.37
C ASN A 54 -15.44 17.38 6.75
N ARG A 55 -16.48 16.53 6.79
CA ARG A 55 -16.95 15.82 7.98
C ARG A 55 -16.94 14.31 7.70
N PRO A 56 -15.80 13.63 7.90
CA PRO A 56 -15.69 12.21 7.61
C PRO A 56 -16.29 11.36 8.74
N HIS A 57 -16.84 10.20 8.36
CA HIS A 57 -17.19 9.15 9.31
C HIS A 57 -15.90 8.51 9.87
N LEU A 58 -15.76 8.50 11.19
CA LEU A 58 -14.58 7.97 11.90
C LEU A 58 -14.89 6.72 12.73
N ASP A 59 -16.18 6.42 12.87
CA ASP A 59 -16.80 5.30 13.55
C ASP A 59 -17.16 4.15 12.60
N VAL A 60 -16.74 4.24 11.34
CA VAL A 60 -16.86 3.18 10.34
C VAL A 60 -15.53 2.48 10.16
N TYR A 61 -15.56 1.16 10.35
CA TYR A 61 -14.39 0.31 10.44
C TYR A 61 -14.37 -0.74 9.32
N ARG A 62 -13.16 -1.16 8.94
CA ARG A 62 -12.96 -2.32 8.08
C ARG A 62 -13.32 -3.59 8.84
N ASP A 63 -13.92 -4.54 8.13
CA ASP A 63 -13.96 -5.92 8.59
C ASP A 63 -12.58 -6.55 8.36
N VAL A 64 -11.99 -7.10 9.42
CA VAL A 64 -10.67 -7.71 9.44
C VAL A 64 -10.72 -9.00 10.26
N SER A 65 -9.71 -9.86 10.13
CA SER A 65 -9.64 -11.09 10.92
C SER A 65 -9.43 -10.81 12.42
N GLU A 66 -9.82 -11.75 13.27
CA GLU A 66 -9.63 -11.66 14.73
C GLU A 66 -8.15 -11.46 15.11
N ARG A 67 -7.25 -12.23 14.50
CA ARG A 67 -5.80 -12.08 14.71
C ARG A 67 -5.28 -10.69 14.30
N PHE A 68 -5.85 -10.12 13.23
CA PHE A 68 -5.51 -8.75 12.84
C PHE A 68 -6.00 -7.76 13.89
N MET A 69 -7.24 -7.92 14.35
CA MET A 69 -7.87 -7.08 15.38
C MET A 69 -7.07 -7.10 16.69
N GLU A 70 -6.64 -8.28 17.14
CA GLU A 70 -5.83 -8.44 18.35
C GLU A 70 -4.48 -7.71 18.24
N LYS A 71 -3.82 -7.81 17.08
CA LYS A 71 -2.48 -7.24 16.89
C LYS A 71 -2.48 -5.74 16.60
N TYR A 72 -3.42 -5.27 15.77
CA TYR A 72 -3.38 -3.92 15.20
C TYR A 72 -4.60 -3.08 15.55
N GLY A 73 -5.59 -3.65 16.23
CA GLY A 73 -6.80 -2.96 16.63
C GLY A 73 -7.74 -2.60 15.45
N PRO A 74 -8.82 -1.88 15.76
CA PRO A 74 -9.84 -1.51 14.78
C PRO A 74 -9.29 -0.55 13.72
N GLN A 75 -9.73 -0.75 12.48
CA GLN A 75 -9.23 0.00 11.33
C GLN A 75 -10.28 0.93 10.76
N ASN A 76 -10.40 2.14 11.31
CA ASN A 76 -11.14 3.22 10.64
C ASN A 76 -10.30 3.81 9.50
N ALA A 77 -10.85 4.79 8.79
CA ALA A 77 -10.16 5.39 7.64
C ALA A 77 -8.79 6.01 7.97
N THR A 78 -8.63 6.63 9.14
CA THR A 78 -7.35 7.22 9.55
C THR A 78 -6.33 6.12 9.86
N ALA A 79 -6.71 5.14 10.67
CA ALA A 79 -5.86 4.01 11.02
C ALA A 79 -5.42 3.23 9.78
N ALA A 80 -6.36 2.95 8.86
CA ALA A 80 -6.07 2.25 7.61
C ALA A 80 -5.11 3.03 6.69
N TYR A 81 -5.20 4.36 6.67
CA TYR A 81 -4.26 5.20 5.91
C TYR A 81 -2.86 5.17 6.51
N LEU A 82 -2.74 5.38 7.82
CA LEU A 82 -1.45 5.35 8.52
C LEU A 82 -0.79 3.97 8.45
N ALA A 83 -1.57 2.89 8.58
CA ALA A 83 -1.09 1.53 8.42
C ALA A 83 -0.52 1.30 7.00
N GLY A 84 -1.16 1.88 5.97
CA GLY A 84 -0.63 1.84 4.60
C GLY A 84 0.70 2.58 4.43
N LEU A 85 0.88 3.72 5.09
CA LEU A 85 2.14 4.46 5.10
C LEU A 85 3.25 3.70 5.83
N MET A 86 2.97 3.18 7.01
CA MET A 86 3.89 2.32 7.78
C MET A 86 4.31 1.09 6.97
N HIS A 87 3.36 0.45 6.27
CA HIS A 87 3.65 -0.69 5.40
C HIS A 87 4.58 -0.32 4.24
N MET A 88 4.37 0.83 3.61
CA MET A 88 5.24 1.35 2.55
C MET A 88 6.65 1.65 3.08
N ASP A 89 6.74 2.30 4.25
CA ASP A 89 8.02 2.64 4.89
C ASP A 89 8.84 1.38 5.19
N GLY A 90 8.23 0.34 5.76
CA GLY A 90 8.88 -0.94 6.00
C GLY A 90 9.38 -1.66 4.74
N HIS A 91 8.84 -1.35 3.55
CA HIS A 91 9.38 -1.87 2.29
C HIS A 91 10.69 -1.18 1.86
N LEU A 92 10.97 0.04 2.31
CA LEU A 92 12.22 0.74 1.97
C LEU A 92 13.43 -0.03 2.51
N ASP A 93 13.35 -0.54 3.74
CA ASP A 93 14.39 -1.39 4.32
C ASP A 93 14.64 -2.64 3.47
N GLN A 94 13.57 -3.26 2.96
CA GLN A 94 13.68 -4.42 2.07
C GLN A 94 14.37 -4.05 0.75
N PHE A 95 14.07 -2.88 0.18
CA PHE A 95 14.75 -2.40 -1.04
C PHE A 95 16.23 -2.12 -0.81
N HIS A 96 16.58 -1.50 0.32
CA HIS A 96 17.97 -1.27 0.69
C HIS A 96 18.74 -2.58 0.83
N GLU A 97 18.12 -3.59 1.45
CA GLU A 97 18.73 -4.91 1.61
C GLU A 97 18.92 -5.63 0.27
N VAL A 98 17.90 -5.65 -0.60
CA VAL A 98 18.02 -6.25 -1.94
C VAL A 98 19.10 -5.55 -2.77
N TRP A 99 19.19 -4.22 -2.68
CA TRP A 99 20.23 -3.45 -3.35
C TRP A 99 21.63 -3.83 -2.86
N ARG A 100 21.81 -3.93 -1.53
CA ARG A 100 23.06 -4.37 -0.90
C ARG A 100 23.47 -5.75 -1.40
N GLN A 101 22.54 -6.70 -1.45
CA GLN A 101 22.78 -8.05 -1.97
C GLN A 101 23.20 -8.03 -3.45
N ALA A 102 22.50 -7.25 -4.29
CA ALA A 102 22.81 -7.14 -5.71
C ALA A 102 24.23 -6.58 -5.96
N GLN A 103 24.66 -5.58 -5.19
CA GLN A 103 26.02 -5.04 -5.29
C GLN A 103 27.08 -6.08 -4.93
N GLN A 104 26.87 -6.86 -3.86
CA GLN A 104 27.80 -7.90 -3.45
C GLN A 104 27.92 -9.01 -4.50
N SER A 105 26.79 -9.44 -5.07
CA SER A 105 26.79 -10.41 -6.16
C SER A 105 27.51 -9.90 -7.41
N SER A 106 27.33 -8.61 -7.75
CA SER A 106 28.04 -8.01 -8.88
C SER A 106 29.55 -7.93 -8.65
N GLN A 107 30.00 -7.57 -7.44
CA GLN A 107 31.42 -7.49 -7.10
C GLN A 107 32.09 -8.86 -7.11
N ALA A 108 31.42 -9.89 -6.57
CA ALA A 108 31.91 -11.26 -6.61
C ALA A 108 32.05 -11.78 -8.05
N ALA A 109 31.13 -11.42 -8.94
CA ALA A 109 31.17 -11.84 -10.35
C ALA A 109 32.29 -11.16 -11.16
N THR A 110 32.81 -10.01 -10.72
CA THR A 110 33.90 -9.27 -11.37
C THR A 110 35.29 -9.53 -10.75
N GLY A 111 35.35 -10.27 -9.64
CA GLY A 111 36.57 -10.50 -8.86
C GLY A 111 37.25 -11.85 -9.09
N ASP A 112 36.67 -12.71 -9.94
CA ASP A 112 37.29 -13.90 -10.57
C ASP A 112 37.84 -13.54 -11.96
#